data_AF-A0A6C0JUI4-F1
#
_entry.id   AF-A0A6C0JUI4-F1
#
_cell.length_a   1.000
_cell.length_b   1.000
_cell.length_c   1.000
_cell.angle_alpha   90.00
_cell.angle_beta   90.00
_cell.angle_gamma   90.00
#
_symmetry.space_group_name_H-M   'P 1'
#
loop_
_entity.id
_entity.type
_entity.pdbx_description
1 polymer ?
#
loop_
_entity_poly.entity_id
_entity_poly.type
_entity_poly.pdbx_seq_one_letter_code
_entity_poly.pdbx_strand_id
1 'polypeptide(L)'
;MSLINEVEKLINDEVERRMMSRLTNFAEKISTVHGIPLRLLLRDIPRNGEGDTVCKGLLKSGKRCSRNAKTDGYCLTHLHQKKSVEPIQIVSSVTHNHSFPPLFKDDCPACMENAISRIPTPKPPIWLTS
;
A
#
# COMPACT_ATOMS: atom_id res chain seq x y z
N MET A 1 18.38 12.22 37.63
CA MET A 1 17.05 12.31 36.99
C MET A 1 16.02 12.29 38.10
N SER A 2 15.02 13.18 38.08
CA SER A 2 14.00 13.28 39.14
C SER A 2 13.03 12.10 39.07
N LEU A 3 12.55 11.60 40.22
CA LEU A 3 11.48 10.59 40.29
C LEU A 3 10.23 10.99 39.51
N ILE A 4 9.95 12.29 39.42
CA ILE A 4 8.83 12.84 38.64
C ILE A 4 8.99 12.50 37.15
N ASN A 5 10.21 12.62 36.61
CA ASN A 5 10.49 12.31 35.21
C ASN A 5 10.35 10.81 34.91
N GLU A 6 10.66 9.95 35.90
CA GLU A 6 10.54 8.51 35.75
C GLU A 6 9.07 8.05 35.78
N VAL A 7 8.26 8.65 36.64
CA VAL A 7 6.81 8.43 36.67
C VAL A 7 6.16 8.95 35.38
N GLU A 8 6.53 10.14 34.92
CA GLU A 8 6.05 10.72 33.66
C GLU A 8 6.35 9.79 32.47
N LYS A 9 7.57 9.24 32.41
CA LYS A 9 7.95 8.28 31.37
C LYS A 9 7.07 7.03 31.40
N LEU A 10 6.85 6.43 32.58
CA LEU A 10 6.02 5.23 32.71
C LEU A 10 4.56 5.48 32.28
N ILE A 11 4.03 6.66 32.59
CA ILE A 11 2.68 7.05 32.16
C ILE A 11 2.63 7.19 30.65
N ASN A 12 3.57 7.92 30.05
CA ASN A 12 3.64 8.11 28.61
C ASN A 12 3.79 6.78 27.86
N ASP A 13 4.67 5.89 28.32
CA ASP A 13 4.88 4.57 27.73
C ASP A 13 3.59 3.73 27.74
N GLU A 14 2.84 3.74 28.84
CA GLU A 14 1.57 3.01 28.97
C GLU A 14 0.44 3.61 28.11
N VAL A 15 0.36 4.94 28.04
CA VAL A 15 -0.60 5.65 27.18
C VAL A 15 -0.35 5.30 25.72
N GLU A 16 0.90 5.39 25.27
CA GLU A 16 1.28 5.07 23.90
C GLU A 16 1.01 3.60 23.56
N ARG A 17 1.32 2.69 24.47
CA ARG A 17 1.02 1.26 24.30
C ARG A 17 -0.47 1.01 24.11
N ARG A 18 -1.34 1.64 24.92
CA ARG A 18 -2.80 1.49 24.80
C ARG A 18 -3.33 2.13 23.51
N MET A 19 -2.84 3.30 23.15
CA MET A 19 -3.23 3.99 21.92
C MET A 19 -2.86 3.16 20.69
N MET A 20 -1.63 2.65 20.63
CA MET A 20 -1.15 1.80 19.55
C MET A 20 -1.97 0.52 19.40
N SER A 21 -2.36 -0.11 20.52
CA SER A 21 -3.24 -1.29 20.51
C SER A 21 -4.62 -0.96 19.92
N ARG A 22 -5.23 0.16 20.33
CA ARG A 22 -6.53 0.61 19.80
C ARG A 22 -6.46 0.92 18.30
N LEU A 23 -5.43 1.63 17.85
CA LEU A 23 -5.22 1.95 16.44
C LEU A 23 -5.02 0.70 15.59
N THR A 24 -4.30 -0.31 16.10
CA THR A 24 -4.12 -1.60 15.42
C THR A 24 -5.45 -2.32 15.25
N ASN A 25 -6.23 -2.45 16.32
CA ASN A 25 -7.54 -3.09 16.28
C ASN A 25 -8.50 -2.36 15.33
N PHE A 26 -8.42 -1.03 15.27
CA PHE A 26 -9.21 -0.23 14.35
C PHE A 26 -8.79 -0.46 12.89
N ALA A 27 -7.48 -0.48 12.62
CA ALA A 27 -6.95 -0.80 11.29
C ALA A 27 -7.36 -2.21 10.83
N GLU A 28 -7.36 -3.20 11.73
CA GLU A 28 -7.85 -4.55 11.44
C GLU A 28 -9.34 -4.54 11.05
N LYS A 29 -10.18 -3.82 11.80
CA LYS A 29 -11.61 -3.65 11.46
C LYS A 29 -11.81 -2.96 10.11
N ILE A 30 -11.05 -1.92 9.81
CA ILE A 30 -11.15 -1.25 8.51
C ILE A 30 -10.73 -2.21 7.39
N SER A 31 -9.67 -2.99 7.60
CA SER A 31 -9.20 -3.95 6.60
C SER A 31 -10.26 -4.99 6.27
N THR A 32 -10.97 -5.51 7.28
CA THR A 32 -12.03 -6.50 7.08
C THR A 32 -13.29 -5.91 6.48
N VAL A 33 -13.71 -4.71 6.90
CA VAL A 33 -14.96 -4.08 6.43
C VAL A 33 -14.82 -3.52 5.01
N HIS A 34 -13.70 -2.87 4.71
CA HIS A 34 -13.52 -2.12 3.45
C HIS A 34 -12.64 -2.86 2.44
N GLY A 35 -12.11 -4.04 2.77
CA GLY A 35 -11.21 -4.80 1.89
C GLY A 35 -9.87 -4.10 1.64
N ILE A 36 -9.51 -3.10 2.45
CA ILE A 36 -8.25 -2.37 2.32
C ILE A 36 -7.13 -3.22 2.91
N PRO A 37 -6.00 -3.44 2.22
CA PRO A 37 -4.89 -4.20 2.76
C PRO A 37 -4.39 -3.61 4.10
N LEU A 38 -4.38 -4.42 5.15
CA LEU A 38 -3.95 -4.00 6.50
C LEU A 38 -2.55 -3.35 6.51
N ARG A 39 -1.65 -3.79 5.62
CA ARG A 39 -0.30 -3.22 5.47
C ARG A 39 -0.32 -1.73 5.14
N LEU A 40 -1.29 -1.28 4.34
CA LEU A 40 -1.44 0.14 3.99
C LEU A 40 -1.89 0.93 5.21
N LEU A 41 -2.89 0.42 5.92
CA LEU A 41 -3.45 1.06 7.11
C LEU A 41 -2.40 1.19 8.22
N LEU A 42 -1.63 0.14 8.49
CA LEU A 42 -0.57 0.16 9.51
C LEU A 42 0.57 1.13 9.19
N ARG A 43 0.83 1.36 7.90
CA ARG A 43 1.86 2.31 7.43
C ARG A 43 1.44 3.74 7.71
N ASP A 44 0.15 4.03 7.58
CA ASP A 44 -0.41 5.37 7.72
C ASP A 44 -0.70 5.74 9.19
N ILE A 45 -0.52 4.80 10.13
CA ILE A 45 -0.58 5.09 11.57
C ILE A 45 0.51 6.12 11.92
N PRO A 46 0.14 7.26 12.54
CA PRO A 46 1.07 8.33 12.87
C PRO A 46 2.12 7.86 13.87
N ARG A 47 3.26 8.55 13.83
CA ARG A 47 4.39 8.31 14.71
C ARG A 47 4.20 9.17 15.96
N ASN A 48 3.84 8.53 17.07
CA ASN A 48 3.62 9.24 18.32
C ASN A 48 4.96 9.33 19.07
N GLY A 49 5.75 10.36 18.80
CA GLY A 49 7.02 10.63 19.51
C GLY A 49 8.18 9.68 19.20
N GLU A 50 9.22 9.73 20.06
CA GLU A 50 10.51 9.04 19.87
C GLU A 50 10.47 7.51 20.01
N GLY A 51 9.31 6.94 20.32
CA GLY A 51 9.13 5.51 20.56
C GLY A 51 8.17 4.86 19.57
N ASP A 52 8.64 4.51 18.37
CA ASP A 52 7.99 3.41 17.64
C ASP A 52 8.25 2.11 18.42
N THR A 53 7.43 1.86 19.44
CA THR A 53 7.62 0.67 20.26
C THR A 53 7.27 -0.60 19.52
N VAL A 54 6.50 -0.55 18.42
CA VAL A 54 6.00 -1.74 17.73
C VAL A 54 6.09 -1.61 16.21
N CYS A 55 6.65 -2.63 15.58
CA CYS A 55 6.81 -2.74 14.14
C CYS A 55 5.48 -2.60 13.38
N LYS A 56 5.49 -1.81 12.32
CA LYS A 56 4.38 -1.61 11.36
C LYS A 56 4.26 -2.72 10.31
N GLY A 57 5.17 -3.69 10.33
CA GLY A 57 5.20 -4.81 9.40
C GLY A 57 4.16 -5.89 9.71
N LEU A 58 3.81 -6.66 8.70
CA LEU A 58 2.94 -7.84 8.80
C LEU A 58 3.75 -9.13 8.77
N LEU A 59 3.34 -10.09 9.61
CA LEU A 59 3.77 -11.47 9.50
C LEU A 59 3.16 -12.12 8.24
N LYS A 60 3.71 -13.28 7.85
CA LYS A 60 3.12 -14.14 6.82
C LYS A 60 1.68 -14.57 7.11
N SER A 61 1.30 -14.59 8.39
CA SER A 61 -0.09 -14.86 8.83
C SER A 61 -1.05 -13.69 8.62
N GLY A 62 -0.58 -12.53 8.13
CA GLY A 62 -1.40 -11.34 7.93
C GLY A 62 -1.61 -10.48 9.18
N LYS A 63 -1.11 -10.92 10.35
CA LYS A 63 -1.18 -10.15 11.60
C LYS A 63 -0.03 -9.14 11.71
N ARG A 64 -0.23 -8.07 12.49
CA ARG A 64 0.82 -7.09 12.82
C ARG A 64 1.96 -7.75 13.60
N CYS A 65 3.18 -7.31 13.31
CA CYS A 65 4.38 -7.70 14.04
C CYS A 65 4.39 -7.12 15.46
N SER A 66 4.62 -7.97 16.45
CA SER A 66 4.74 -7.59 17.87
C SER A 66 6.15 -7.15 18.28
N ARG A 67 7.15 -7.25 17.38
CA ARG A 67 8.53 -6.85 17.69
C ARG A 67 8.68 -5.33 17.69
N ASN A 68 9.65 -4.84 18.46
CA ASN A 68 9.95 -3.41 18.49
C ASN A 68 10.48 -2.92 17.16
N ALA A 69 10.08 -1.70 16.78
CA ALA A 69 10.68 -1.05 15.63
C ALA A 69 12.10 -0.60 15.99
N LYS A 70 12.99 -0.65 15.00
CA LYS A 70 14.35 -0.12 15.09
C LYS A 70 14.60 1.00 14.11
N THR A 71 13.96 0.96 12.95
CA THR A 71 14.20 1.90 11.85
C THR A 71 12.89 2.22 11.18
N ASP A 72 12.51 3.50 11.18
CA ASP A 72 11.34 4.02 10.46
C ASP A 72 10.02 3.28 10.78
N GLY A 73 9.82 2.89 12.04
CA GLY A 73 8.64 2.11 12.44
C GLY A 73 8.67 0.63 12.05
N TYR A 74 9.78 0.12 11.53
CA TYR A 74 9.95 -1.30 11.19
C TYR A 74 11.05 -1.98 12.03
N CYS A 75 10.87 -3.27 12.28
CA CYS A 75 11.96 -4.13 12.76
C CYS A 75 12.86 -4.52 11.59
N LEU A 76 14.06 -5.03 11.88
CA LEU A 76 15.06 -5.39 10.87
C LEU A 76 14.55 -6.37 9.81
N THR A 77 13.61 -7.27 10.17
CA THR A 77 13.07 -8.25 9.22
C THR A 77 11.95 -7.72 8.35
N HIS A 78 11.30 -6.61 8.73
CA HIS A 78 10.18 -6.03 7.98
C HIS A 78 10.53 -4.67 7.35
N LEU A 79 11.80 -4.28 7.35
CA LEU A 79 12.24 -3.04 6.72
C LEU A 79 11.89 -2.98 5.23
N HIS A 80 11.88 -4.13 4.55
CA HIS A 80 11.47 -4.25 3.15
C HIS A 80 9.98 -3.89 2.92
N GLN A 81 9.17 -3.83 3.98
CA GLN A 81 7.74 -3.54 3.89
C GLN A 81 7.43 -2.04 3.91
N LYS A 82 8.45 -1.19 4.10
CA LYS A 82 8.33 0.27 4.05
C LYS A 82 7.78 0.75 2.70
N LYS A 83 7.25 1.98 2.67
CA LYS A 83 6.84 2.62 1.41
C LYS A 83 8.07 2.72 0.49
N SER A 84 7.98 2.20 -0.73
CA SER A 84 8.94 2.64 -1.75
C SER A 84 8.61 4.08 -2.11
N VAL A 85 9.61 4.96 -2.03
CA VAL A 85 9.49 6.37 -2.41
C VAL A 85 9.72 6.55 -3.92
N GLU A 86 10.05 5.47 -4.62
CA GLU A 86 10.32 5.53 -6.05
C GLU A 86 9.03 5.88 -6.82
N PRO A 87 9.08 6.89 -7.69
CA PRO A 87 7.98 7.20 -8.59
C PRO A 87 7.63 5.99 -9.44
N ILE A 88 6.33 5.72 -9.59
CA ILE A 88 5.88 4.74 -10.58
C ILE A 88 6.22 5.33 -11.96
N GLN A 89 7.19 4.73 -12.65
CA GLN A 89 7.46 5.08 -14.03
C GLN A 89 6.33 4.51 -14.90
N ILE A 90 5.44 5.39 -15.34
CA ILE A 90 4.43 5.04 -16.35
C ILE A 90 5.16 5.04 -17.70
N VAL A 91 5.71 3.89 -18.08
CA VAL A 91 6.24 3.67 -19.42
C VAL A 91 5.07 3.42 -20.37
N SER A 92 4.59 4.48 -21.02
CA SER A 92 3.73 4.32 -22.20
C SER A 92 4.60 3.82 -23.35
N SER A 93 4.44 2.57 -23.76
CA SER A 93 5.09 2.03 -24.95
C SER A 93 4.58 2.67 -26.24
N VAL A 94 3.43 3.33 -26.17
CA VAL A 94 2.73 3.94 -27.31
C VAL A 94 2.85 5.46 -27.23
N THR A 95 3.54 6.05 -28.20
CA THR A 95 3.69 7.49 -28.35
C THR A 95 2.77 8.01 -29.45
N HIS A 96 1.69 8.69 -29.04
CA HIS A 96 0.80 9.36 -29.98
C HIS A 96 1.39 10.68 -30.46
N ASN A 97 1.16 11.02 -31.72
CA ASN A 97 1.57 12.29 -32.33
C ASN A 97 0.45 13.36 -32.30
N HIS A 98 -0.60 13.13 -31.52
CA HIS A 98 -1.71 14.06 -31.36
C HIS A 98 -2.13 14.13 -29.89
N SER A 99 -2.75 15.25 -29.52
CA SER A 99 -3.35 15.43 -28.20
C SER A 99 -4.82 14.96 -28.21
N PHE A 100 -5.37 14.72 -27.03
CA PHE A 100 -6.80 14.51 -26.85
C PHE A 100 -7.49 15.86 -26.60
N PRO A 101 -8.60 16.19 -27.30
CA PRO A 101 -9.24 15.50 -28.43
C PRO A 101 -8.53 15.78 -29.79
N PRO A 102 -8.64 14.89 -30.82
CA PRO A 102 -9.50 13.70 -30.99
C PRO A 102 -8.97 12.38 -30.41
N LEU A 103 -9.83 11.36 -30.28
CA LEU A 103 -9.50 10.02 -29.74
C LEU A 103 -8.69 9.13 -30.69
N PHE A 104 -8.92 9.26 -32.00
CA PHE A 104 -8.26 8.49 -33.04
C PHE A 104 -7.90 9.44 -34.17
N LYS A 105 -6.70 9.28 -34.73
CA LYS A 105 -6.25 9.98 -35.93
C LYS A 105 -5.61 8.96 -36.87
N ASP A 106 -6.10 8.92 -38.10
CA ASP A 106 -5.59 8.10 -39.19
C ASP A 106 -4.14 8.45 -39.54
N ASP A 107 -3.74 9.72 -39.39
CA ASP A 107 -2.34 10.16 -39.53
C ASP A 107 -1.42 9.77 -38.34
N CYS A 108 -1.92 9.02 -37.36
CA CYS A 108 -1.13 8.61 -36.19
C CYS A 108 -0.66 7.16 -36.32
N PRO A 109 0.66 6.88 -36.46
CA PRO A 109 1.17 5.52 -36.57
C PRO A 109 0.83 4.67 -35.35
N ALA A 110 0.87 5.26 -34.15
CA ALA A 110 0.48 4.62 -32.91
C ALA A 110 -1.02 4.24 -32.84
N CYS A 111 -1.92 5.02 -33.46
CA CYS A 111 -3.34 4.68 -33.53
C CYS A 111 -3.58 3.53 -34.51
N MET A 112 -2.85 3.48 -35.63
CA MET A 112 -2.97 2.42 -36.62
C MET A 112 -2.47 1.07 -36.07
N GLU A 113 -1.33 1.04 -35.38
CA GLU A 113 -0.79 -0.19 -34.78
C GLU A 113 -1.71 -0.78 -33.70
N ASN A 114 -2.33 0.08 -32.88
CA ASN A 114 -3.22 -0.35 -31.80
C ASN A 114 -4.67 -0.65 -32.25
N ALA A 115 -5.04 -0.33 -33.49
CA ALA A 115 -6.34 -0.72 -34.04
C ALA A 115 -6.43 -2.23 -34.30
N ILE A 116 -5.30 -2.89 -34.58
CA ILE A 116 -5.22 -4.31 -34.94
C ILE A 116 -5.41 -5.22 -33.72
N SER A 117 -4.96 -4.81 -32.54
CA SER A 117 -5.04 -5.59 -31.29
C SER A 117 -6.40 -5.53 -30.58
N ARG A 118 -7.35 -4.74 -31.10
CA ARG A 118 -8.69 -4.55 -30.54
C ARG A 118 -9.82 -5.12 -31.39
N ILE A 119 -9.53 -5.94 -32.40
CA ILE A 119 -10.59 -6.75 -33.02
C ILE A 119 -10.92 -7.87 -32.03
N PRO A 120 -12.10 -7.89 -31.40
CA PRO A 120 -12.55 -9.09 -30.71
C PRO A 120 -12.71 -10.13 -31.81
N THR A 121 -11.88 -11.18 -31.81
CA THR A 121 -12.16 -12.32 -32.67
C THR A 121 -13.58 -12.80 -32.31
N PRO A 122 -14.48 -12.98 -33.28
CA PRO A 122 -15.78 -13.57 -32.98
C PRO A 122 -15.51 -14.97 -32.42
N LYS A 123 -15.90 -15.21 -31.15
CA LYS A 123 -15.90 -16.56 -30.60
C LYS A 123 -16.80 -17.42 -31.51
N PRO A 124 -16.33 -18.59 -31.97
CA PRO A 124 -17.18 -19.48 -32.76
C PRO A 124 -18.41 -19.87 -31.92
N PRO A 125 -19.60 -19.98 -32.53
CA PRO A 125 -20.81 -20.38 -31.82
C PRO A 125 -20.65 -21.78 -31.22
N ILE A 126 -21.18 -21.96 -30.02
CA ILE A 126 -21.01 -23.11 -29.11
C ILE A 126 -21.53 -24.45 -29.70
N TRP A 127 -22.13 -24.42 -30.89
CA TRP A 127 -22.83 -25.55 -31.51
C TRP A 127 -21.96 -26.35 -32.50
N LEU A 128 -20.67 -26.00 -32.62
CA LEU A 128 -19.71 -26.62 -33.54
C LEU A 128 -18.70 -27.55 -32.86
N THR A 129 -18.89 -27.89 -31.58
CA THR A 129 -18.17 -29.00 -30.94
C THR A 129 -19.11 -30.20 -30.84
N SER A 130 -19.13 -31.01 -31.89
CA SER A 130 -19.60 -32.41 -31.87
C SER A 130 -18.43 -33.30 -32.20
#